data_AF-A0A6B0Y1W3-F1
#
_entry.id   AF-A0A6B0Y1W3-F1
#
_cell.length_a   1.000
_cell.length_b   1.000
_cell.length_c   1.000
_cell.angle_alpha   90.00
_cell.angle_beta   90.00
_cell.angle_gamma   90.00
#
_symmetry.space_group_name_H-M   'P 1'
#
loop_
_entity.id
_entity.type
_entity.pdbx_description
1 polymer ?
#
loop_
_entity_poly.entity_id
_entity_poly.type
_entity_poly.pdbx_seq_one_letter_code
_entity_poly.pdbx_strand_id
1 'polypeptide(L)'
;MPASKPYAGAKLRETRARLGLTQKAFAERLGISLPYLNQMENNHRPVSSSVILSLVKEFDFDVKELALGESERIVADLREALADPVFRDAATSLADLRLVASNAPLVARAFLTLHRAHAHVNERLASLDAALDQDGTRHGSSPWDEVRDFFHYCDNYIDAVDRAAERFAGNGSADQAVERACRKLGIQVRDSKDEGEIRRYDPKTRTLWLSPLPSESTRRFQALHQIALEAHDDLIEATLDLARFQTETARKIAKIGLANYFAGAALMPYRTFLAAARDTRCDLDRLAQRFGASLEQVAHRLSTLQRPGAKGVPFFFVRVDQAGTITKRHSATPL
;
A
#
# COMPACT_ATOMS: atom_id res chain seq x y z
N MET A 1 -14.60 45.57 -26.60
CA MET A 1 -13.64 44.54 -26.15
C MET A 1 -12.43 44.59 -27.07
N PRO A 2 -11.20 44.83 -26.58
CA PRO A 2 -10.04 44.75 -27.47
C PRO A 2 -9.91 43.31 -27.98
N ALA A 3 -9.82 43.14 -29.30
CA ALA A 3 -9.69 41.84 -29.93
C ALA A 3 -8.39 41.16 -29.45
N SER A 4 -8.55 40.01 -28.76
CA SER A 4 -7.45 39.12 -28.41
C SER A 4 -6.64 38.79 -29.68
N LYS A 5 -5.34 39.09 -29.66
CA LYS A 5 -4.44 38.78 -30.78
C LYS A 5 -4.15 37.27 -30.74
N PRO A 6 -4.52 36.49 -31.77
CA PRO A 6 -4.47 35.04 -31.69
C PRO A 6 -3.02 34.52 -31.79
N TYR A 7 -2.61 33.69 -30.85
CA TYR A 7 -1.41 32.88 -30.95
C TYR A 7 -1.79 31.54 -31.59
N ALA A 8 -1.28 31.28 -32.80
CA ALA A 8 -1.67 30.12 -33.60
C ALA A 8 -0.48 29.46 -34.32
N GLY A 9 0.68 29.43 -33.67
CA GLY A 9 1.91 28.92 -34.24
C GLY A 9 1.85 27.45 -34.64
N ALA A 10 1.17 26.62 -33.84
CA ALA A 10 0.95 25.21 -34.17
C ALA A 10 0.16 25.03 -35.48
N LYS A 11 -0.87 25.86 -35.69
CA LYS A 11 -1.71 25.82 -36.89
C LYS A 11 -0.96 26.30 -38.13
N LEU A 12 -0.17 27.37 -37.99
CA LEU A 12 0.73 27.82 -39.06
C LEU A 12 1.69 26.70 -39.51
N ARG A 13 2.29 25.98 -38.55
CA ARG A 13 3.18 24.83 -38.84
C ARG A 13 2.43 23.69 -39.52
N GLU A 14 1.22 23.37 -39.06
CA GLU A 14 0.37 22.33 -39.66
C GLU A 14 -0.03 22.69 -41.11
N THR A 15 -0.51 23.91 -41.35
CA THR A 15 -0.86 24.38 -42.69
C THR A 15 0.36 24.33 -43.61
N ARG A 16 1.52 24.78 -43.14
CA ARG A 16 2.77 24.70 -43.90
C ARG A 16 3.15 23.25 -44.24
N ALA A 17 3.08 22.35 -43.25
CA ALA A 17 3.42 20.94 -43.43
C ALA A 17 2.46 20.24 -44.40
N ARG A 18 1.16 20.51 -44.30
CA ARG A 18 0.12 19.98 -45.21
C ARG A 18 0.36 20.39 -46.67
N LEU A 19 0.89 21.59 -46.88
CA LEU A 19 1.23 22.13 -48.20
C LEU A 19 2.62 21.68 -48.69
N GLY A 20 3.38 20.93 -47.89
CA GLY A 20 4.74 20.49 -48.24
C GLY A 20 5.75 21.63 -48.40
N LEU A 21 5.48 22.80 -47.80
CA LEU A 21 6.29 24.00 -48.01
C LEU A 21 7.42 24.12 -46.96
N THR A 22 8.57 24.59 -47.40
CA THR A 22 9.62 25.06 -46.50
C THR A 22 9.19 26.35 -45.81
N GLN A 23 9.76 26.65 -44.64
CA GLN A 23 9.43 27.88 -43.90
C GLN A 23 9.74 29.14 -44.73
N LYS A 24 10.80 29.12 -45.56
CA LYS A 24 11.14 30.21 -46.48
C LYS A 24 10.05 30.41 -47.55
N ALA A 25 9.66 29.35 -48.26
CA ALA A 25 8.64 29.42 -49.30
C ALA A 25 7.27 29.82 -48.74
N PHE A 26 6.95 29.41 -47.51
CA PHE A 26 5.72 29.79 -46.84
C PHE A 26 5.73 31.27 -46.42
N ALA A 27 6.85 31.79 -45.93
CA ALA A 27 6.99 33.22 -45.60
C ALA A 27 6.84 34.11 -46.84
N GLU A 28 7.46 33.72 -47.96
CA GLU A 28 7.37 34.42 -49.25
C GLU A 28 5.92 34.50 -49.75
N ARG A 29 5.19 33.38 -49.71
CA ARG A 29 3.77 33.36 -50.10
C ARG A 29 2.86 34.16 -49.17
N LEU A 30 3.20 34.25 -47.89
CA LEU A 30 2.46 35.07 -46.93
C LEU A 30 2.84 36.57 -46.98
N GLY A 31 3.86 36.93 -47.77
CA GLY A 31 4.34 38.31 -47.89
C GLY A 31 5.06 38.82 -46.64
N ILE A 32 5.69 37.94 -45.87
CA ILE A 32 6.39 38.27 -44.60
C ILE A 32 7.82 37.75 -44.59
N SER A 33 8.63 38.26 -43.66
CA SER A 33 10.01 37.77 -43.50
C SER A 33 10.06 36.42 -42.79
N LEU A 34 11.05 35.59 -43.15
CA LEU A 34 11.29 34.28 -42.52
C LEU A 34 11.45 34.37 -40.98
N PRO A 35 12.21 35.33 -40.40
CA PRO A 35 12.29 35.48 -38.95
C PRO A 35 10.94 35.81 -38.32
N TYR A 36 10.10 36.59 -39.01
CA TYR A 36 8.77 36.95 -38.52
C TYR A 36 7.82 35.76 -38.52
N LEU A 37 7.83 34.94 -39.59
CA LEU A 37 7.10 33.67 -39.62
C LEU A 37 7.56 32.72 -38.50
N ASN A 38 8.87 32.59 -38.28
CA ASN A 38 9.43 31.73 -37.23
C ASN A 38 8.94 32.14 -35.82
N GLN A 39 8.93 33.44 -35.53
CA GLN A 39 8.39 33.94 -34.27
C GLN A 39 6.90 33.63 -34.09
N MET A 40 6.10 33.68 -35.15
CA MET A 40 4.68 33.33 -35.08
C MET A 40 4.46 31.81 -34.97
N GLU A 41 5.19 30.98 -35.73
CA GLU A 41 5.13 29.52 -35.67
C GLU A 41 5.52 28.97 -34.29
N ASN A 42 6.35 29.68 -33.54
CA ASN A 42 6.77 29.34 -32.18
C ASN A 42 6.04 30.14 -31.10
N ASN A 43 4.95 30.83 -31.43
CA ASN A 43 4.15 31.63 -30.49
C ASN A 43 4.92 32.72 -29.72
N HIS A 44 6.09 33.16 -30.19
CA HIS A 44 6.79 34.33 -29.66
C HIS A 44 6.11 35.64 -30.08
N ARG A 45 5.31 35.61 -31.16
CA ARG A 45 4.43 36.70 -31.58
C ARG A 45 3.04 36.18 -31.94
N PRO A 46 1.98 36.96 -31.65
CA PRO A 46 0.65 36.63 -32.14
C PRO A 46 0.58 36.84 -33.66
N VAL A 47 -0.32 36.12 -34.30
CA VAL A 47 -0.54 36.21 -35.74
C VAL A 47 -1.18 37.56 -36.08
N SER A 48 -0.53 38.36 -36.93
CA SER A 48 -1.06 39.67 -37.33
C SER A 48 -2.25 39.52 -38.28
N SER A 49 -3.16 40.50 -38.24
CA SER A 49 -4.35 40.52 -39.11
C SER A 49 -4.00 40.43 -40.61
N SER A 50 -2.87 41.01 -41.02
CA SER A 50 -2.35 40.88 -42.39
C SER A 50 -2.05 39.44 -42.78
N VAL A 51 -1.49 38.65 -41.87
CA VAL A 51 -1.13 37.24 -42.12
C VAL A 51 -2.39 36.37 -42.15
N ILE A 52 -3.37 36.65 -41.31
CA ILE A 52 -4.68 35.98 -41.35
C ILE A 52 -5.37 36.21 -42.69
N LEU A 53 -5.37 37.46 -43.19
CA LEU A 53 -5.94 37.79 -44.50
C LEU A 53 -5.20 37.09 -45.64
N SER A 54 -3.86 37.01 -45.58
CA SER A 54 -3.07 36.26 -46.57
C SER A 54 -3.37 34.77 -46.53
N LEU A 55 -3.58 34.18 -45.33
CA LEU A 55 -3.94 32.77 -45.19
C LEU A 55 -5.29 32.45 -45.83
N VAL A 56 -6.30 33.29 -45.61
CA VAL A 56 -7.63 33.13 -46.21
C VAL A 56 -7.57 33.21 -47.73
N LYS A 57 -6.81 34.18 -48.27
CA LYS A 57 -6.74 34.43 -49.71
C LYS A 57 -5.95 33.38 -50.49
N GLU A 58 -4.79 32.99 -49.98
CA GLU A 58 -3.84 32.16 -50.72
C GLU A 58 -4.03 30.66 -50.47
N PHE A 59 -4.67 30.29 -49.35
CA PHE A 59 -4.70 28.90 -48.88
C PHE A 59 -6.08 28.41 -48.45
N ASP A 60 -7.15 29.14 -48.80
CA ASP A 60 -8.55 28.83 -48.47
C ASP A 60 -8.73 28.47 -46.98
N PHE A 61 -8.03 29.24 -46.12
CA PHE A 61 -7.94 28.95 -44.70
C PHE A 61 -9.21 29.43 -43.97
N ASP A 62 -9.92 28.53 -43.29
CA ASP A 62 -11.08 28.90 -42.46
C ASP A 62 -10.61 29.60 -41.17
N VAL A 63 -10.95 30.88 -41.00
CA VAL A 63 -10.62 31.69 -39.82
C VAL A 63 -11.16 31.06 -38.53
N LYS A 64 -12.20 30.23 -38.61
CA LYS A 64 -12.69 29.47 -37.45
C LYS A 64 -11.69 28.43 -36.94
N GLU A 65 -10.75 27.97 -37.77
CA GLU A 65 -9.64 27.10 -37.33
C GLU A 65 -8.61 27.82 -36.45
N LEU A 66 -8.59 29.17 -36.44
CA LEU A 66 -7.78 29.98 -35.50
C LEU A 66 -8.52 30.23 -34.19
N ALA A 67 -9.79 29.85 -34.07
CA ALA A 67 -10.60 30.16 -32.90
C ALA A 67 -10.08 29.39 -31.68
N LEU A 68 -9.80 30.18 -30.64
CA LEU A 68 -9.31 29.90 -29.28
C LEU A 68 -9.91 28.70 -28.53
N GLY A 69 -10.89 27.98 -29.09
CA GLY A 69 -11.62 26.91 -28.42
C GLY A 69 -10.82 25.62 -28.26
N GLU A 70 -9.90 25.28 -29.17
CA GLU A 70 -9.15 24.02 -29.09
C GLU A 70 -8.10 24.03 -27.98
N SER A 71 -7.32 25.11 -27.87
CA SER A 71 -6.33 25.25 -26.80
C SER A 71 -6.98 25.40 -25.42
N GLU A 72 -8.09 26.15 -25.31
CA GLU A 72 -8.83 26.24 -24.04
C GLU A 72 -9.42 24.89 -23.62
N ARG A 73 -9.92 24.11 -24.58
CA ARG A 73 -10.40 22.75 -24.33
C ARG A 73 -9.28 21.81 -23.89
N ILE A 74 -8.12 21.83 -24.54
CA ILE A 74 -6.96 21.03 -24.13
C ILE A 74 -6.49 21.44 -22.72
N VAL A 75 -6.52 22.73 -22.38
CA VAL A 75 -6.19 23.19 -21.02
C VAL A 75 -7.19 22.66 -19.99
N ALA A 76 -8.49 22.68 -20.30
CA ALA A 76 -9.51 22.12 -19.43
C ALA A 76 -9.32 20.60 -19.22
N ASP A 77 -9.14 19.85 -20.31
CA ASP A 77 -8.91 18.40 -20.29
C ASP A 77 -7.64 18.04 -19.50
N LEU A 78 -6.55 18.80 -19.68
CA LEU A 78 -5.30 18.59 -18.92
C LEU A 78 -5.49 18.89 -17.43
N ARG A 79 -6.26 19.93 -17.09
CA ARG A 79 -6.52 20.28 -15.68
C ARG A 79 -7.35 19.19 -14.99
N GLU A 80 -8.31 18.61 -15.70
CA GLU A 80 -9.10 17.49 -15.22
C GLU A 80 -8.24 16.23 -15.04
N ALA A 81 -7.42 15.86 -16.04
CA ALA A 81 -6.53 14.72 -15.95
C ALA A 81 -5.51 14.84 -14.81
N LEU A 82 -4.94 16.03 -14.59
CA LEU A 82 -3.96 16.27 -13.53
C LEU A 82 -4.58 16.41 -12.13
N ALA A 83 -5.91 16.40 -12.01
CA ALA A 83 -6.58 16.29 -10.71
C ALA A 83 -6.63 14.85 -10.19
N ASP A 84 -6.28 13.85 -11.03
CA ASP A 84 -6.18 12.46 -10.62
C ASP A 84 -5.14 12.28 -9.48
N PRO A 85 -5.46 11.51 -8.42
CA PRO A 85 -4.54 11.25 -7.31
C PRO A 85 -3.15 10.75 -7.70
N VAL A 86 -2.98 10.12 -8.86
CA VAL A 86 -1.67 9.67 -9.37
C VAL A 86 -0.67 10.82 -9.57
N PHE A 87 -1.17 12.06 -9.72
CA PHE A 87 -0.35 13.27 -9.91
C PHE A 87 -0.21 14.13 -8.65
N ARG A 88 -0.50 13.59 -7.45
CA ARG A 88 -0.50 14.34 -6.17
C ARG A 88 0.80 15.10 -5.90
N ASP A 89 1.94 14.58 -6.33
CA ASP A 89 3.26 15.17 -6.10
C ASP A 89 3.71 16.13 -7.22
N ALA A 90 2.88 16.34 -8.25
CA ALA A 90 3.20 17.11 -9.46
C ALA A 90 2.21 18.26 -9.70
N ALA A 91 2.18 19.22 -8.77
CA ALA A 91 1.34 20.42 -8.91
C ALA A 91 1.74 21.25 -10.15
N THR A 92 0.84 21.33 -11.13
CA THR A 92 1.08 22.06 -12.38
C THR A 92 0.25 23.35 -12.43
N SER A 93 0.88 24.48 -12.77
CA SER A 93 0.18 25.76 -12.82
C SER A 93 -0.68 25.91 -14.09
N LEU A 94 -1.73 26.74 -14.03
CA LEU A 94 -2.57 27.03 -15.21
C LEU A 94 -1.78 27.68 -16.37
N ALA A 95 -0.70 28.39 -16.05
CA ALA A 95 0.18 28.99 -17.05
C ALA A 95 0.94 27.91 -17.83
N ASP A 96 1.43 26.87 -17.15
CA ASP A 96 2.15 25.76 -17.79
C ASP A 96 1.24 24.93 -18.69
N LEU A 97 -0.01 24.69 -18.26
CA LEU A 97 -1.02 24.00 -19.08
C LEU A 97 -1.30 24.74 -20.39
N ARG A 98 -1.42 26.08 -20.31
CA ARG A 98 -1.60 26.94 -21.51
C ARG A 98 -0.39 26.87 -22.43
N LEU A 99 0.82 26.82 -21.87
CA LEU A 99 2.06 26.71 -22.64
C LEU A 99 2.12 25.38 -23.41
N VAL A 100 1.79 24.28 -22.73
CA VAL A 100 1.75 22.93 -23.34
C VAL A 100 0.68 22.85 -24.42
N ALA A 101 -0.54 23.33 -24.16
CA ALA A 101 -1.63 23.32 -25.12
C ALA A 101 -1.35 24.17 -26.36
N SER A 102 -0.61 25.27 -26.22
CA SER A 102 -0.30 26.18 -27.34
C SER A 102 0.89 25.72 -28.17
N ASN A 103 1.90 25.13 -27.52
CA ASN A 103 3.18 24.81 -28.17
C ASN A 103 3.31 23.35 -28.62
N ALA A 104 2.70 22.43 -27.87
CA ALA A 104 2.77 20.99 -28.13
C ALA A 104 1.39 20.30 -28.05
N PRO A 105 0.38 20.78 -28.81
CA PRO A 105 -0.99 20.25 -28.72
C PRO A 105 -1.08 18.77 -29.09
N LEU A 106 -0.22 18.27 -29.99
CA LEU A 106 -0.17 16.85 -30.35
C LEU A 106 0.33 15.99 -29.18
N VAL A 107 1.31 16.48 -28.40
CA VAL A 107 1.81 15.79 -27.22
C VAL A 107 0.77 15.82 -26.11
N ALA A 108 0.11 16.97 -25.90
CA ALA A 108 -1.00 17.09 -24.96
C ALA A 108 -2.12 16.09 -25.29
N ARG A 109 -2.50 15.97 -26.57
CA ARG A 109 -3.48 14.99 -27.03
C ARG A 109 -3.02 13.55 -26.82
N ALA A 110 -1.78 13.21 -27.14
CA ALA A 110 -1.24 11.87 -26.92
C ALA A 110 -1.25 11.49 -25.43
N PHE A 111 -0.87 12.43 -24.56
CA PHE A 111 -0.96 12.28 -23.11
C PHE A 111 -2.40 12.05 -22.64
N LEU A 112 -3.35 12.88 -23.09
CA LEU A 112 -4.76 12.72 -22.74
C LEU A 112 -5.33 11.38 -23.23
N THR A 113 -4.93 10.92 -24.41
CA THR A 113 -5.29 9.59 -24.92
C THR A 113 -4.74 8.48 -24.03
N LEU A 114 -3.48 8.58 -23.61
CA LEU A 114 -2.88 7.63 -22.67
C LEU A 114 -3.58 7.63 -21.32
N HIS A 115 -3.89 8.82 -20.77
CA HIS A 115 -4.61 8.96 -19.52
C HIS A 115 -6.00 8.34 -19.58
N ARG A 116 -6.77 8.60 -20.65
CA ARG A 116 -8.08 7.97 -20.88
C ARG A 116 -7.95 6.45 -21.03
N ALA A 117 -6.94 5.96 -21.73
CA ALA A 117 -6.69 4.52 -21.84
C ALA A 117 -6.34 3.90 -20.47
N HIS A 118 -5.55 4.59 -19.65
CA HIS A 118 -5.22 4.18 -18.28
C HIS A 118 -6.47 4.17 -17.39
N ALA A 119 -7.26 5.24 -17.40
CA ALA A 119 -8.53 5.33 -16.66
C ALA A 119 -9.50 4.22 -17.10
N HIS A 120 -9.65 4.01 -18.41
CA HIS A 120 -10.48 2.94 -18.95
C HIS A 120 -9.95 1.54 -18.60
N VAL A 121 -8.62 1.33 -18.54
CA VAL A 121 -8.04 0.07 -18.06
C VAL A 121 -8.33 -0.13 -16.58
N ASN A 122 -8.21 0.91 -15.75
CA ASN A 122 -8.53 0.83 -14.33
C ASN A 122 -10.02 0.63 -14.07
N GLU A 123 -10.90 1.31 -14.81
CA GLU A 123 -12.35 1.06 -14.80
C GLU A 123 -12.66 -0.35 -15.30
N ARG A 124 -11.98 -0.82 -16.34
CA ARG A 124 -12.16 -2.18 -16.86
C ARG A 124 -11.67 -3.22 -15.87
N LEU A 125 -10.55 -2.99 -15.17
CA LEU A 125 -10.07 -3.81 -14.06
C LEU A 125 -11.07 -3.81 -12.91
N ALA A 126 -11.56 -2.64 -12.48
CA ALA A 126 -12.61 -2.55 -11.47
C ALA A 126 -13.92 -3.23 -11.92
N SER A 127 -14.25 -3.19 -13.21
CA SER A 127 -15.42 -3.86 -13.78
C SER A 127 -15.19 -5.36 -13.99
N LEU A 128 -13.96 -5.79 -14.24
CA LEU A 128 -13.54 -7.19 -14.26
C LEU A 128 -13.57 -7.74 -12.85
N ASP A 129 -13.08 -7.02 -11.85
CA ASP A 129 -13.23 -7.35 -10.44
C ASP A 129 -14.73 -7.47 -10.11
N ALA A 130 -15.56 -6.51 -10.53
CA ALA A 130 -17.01 -6.54 -10.31
C ALA A 130 -17.76 -7.62 -11.13
N ALA A 131 -17.25 -8.06 -12.28
CA ALA A 131 -17.84 -9.13 -13.11
C ALA A 131 -17.35 -10.52 -12.68
N LEU A 132 -16.11 -10.64 -12.24
CA LEU A 132 -15.57 -11.81 -11.54
C LEU A 132 -16.28 -12.03 -10.19
N ASP A 133 -16.81 -10.95 -9.59
CA ASP A 133 -17.74 -11.01 -8.45
C ASP A 133 -19.16 -11.52 -8.84
N GLN A 134 -19.58 -11.41 -10.11
CA GLN A 134 -20.90 -11.86 -10.58
C GLN A 134 -20.92 -13.31 -11.10
N ASP A 135 -19.81 -13.83 -11.64
CA ASP A 135 -19.73 -15.19 -12.23
C ASP A 135 -19.31 -16.31 -11.26
N GLY A 136 -19.58 -16.15 -9.96
CA GLY A 136 -19.68 -17.28 -9.01
C GLY A 136 -18.42 -18.12 -8.77
N THR A 137 -17.26 -17.72 -9.31
CA THR A 137 -15.96 -18.34 -9.05
C THR A 137 -15.12 -17.43 -8.18
N ARG A 138 -15.51 -17.38 -6.91
CA ARG A 138 -14.69 -16.97 -5.78
C ARG A 138 -13.24 -17.48 -5.96
N HIS A 139 -12.31 -16.61 -6.35
CA HIS A 139 -11.11 -16.52 -5.55
C HIS A 139 -11.47 -15.61 -4.39
N GLY A 140 -12.22 -16.17 -3.43
CA GLY A 140 -12.32 -15.52 -2.13
C GLY A 140 -10.90 -15.24 -1.67
N SER A 141 -10.67 -14.05 -1.11
CA SER A 141 -9.46 -13.74 -0.36
C SER A 141 -9.02 -15.02 0.34
N SER A 142 -7.81 -15.51 0.03
CA SER A 142 -7.34 -16.76 0.62
C SER A 142 -7.56 -16.68 2.14
N PRO A 143 -7.89 -17.77 2.84
CA PRO A 143 -8.00 -17.73 4.30
C PRO A 143 -6.78 -17.07 4.98
N TRP A 144 -5.61 -17.15 4.34
CA TRP A 144 -4.38 -16.46 4.74
C TRP A 144 -4.38 -14.95 4.49
N ASP A 145 -4.97 -14.50 3.38
CA ASP A 145 -5.14 -13.08 3.05
C ASP A 145 -6.12 -12.41 4.01
N GLU A 146 -7.26 -13.07 4.31
CA GLU A 146 -8.24 -12.54 5.29
C GLU A 146 -7.59 -12.32 6.66
N VAL A 147 -6.79 -13.29 7.12
CA VAL A 147 -6.06 -13.21 8.39
C VAL A 147 -5.00 -12.13 8.36
N ARG A 148 -4.23 -12.03 7.26
CA ARG A 148 -3.22 -10.97 7.10
C ARG A 148 -3.88 -9.60 7.20
N ASP A 149 -4.98 -9.40 6.49
CA ASP A 149 -5.67 -8.12 6.43
C ASP A 149 -6.26 -7.76 7.81
N PHE A 150 -6.81 -8.74 8.55
CA PHE A 150 -7.22 -8.55 9.94
C PHE A 150 -6.10 -8.00 10.82
N PHE A 151 -4.92 -8.63 10.82
CA PHE A 151 -3.78 -8.14 11.61
C PHE A 151 -3.26 -6.79 11.12
N HIS A 152 -3.36 -6.50 9.82
CA HIS A 152 -2.97 -5.21 9.24
C HIS A 152 -3.90 -4.08 9.69
N TYR A 153 -5.22 -4.27 9.65
CA TYR A 153 -6.20 -3.26 10.06
C TYR A 153 -6.18 -2.97 11.57
N CYS A 154 -5.59 -3.86 12.37
CA CYS A 154 -5.33 -3.62 13.80
C CYS A 154 -3.96 -2.99 14.06
N ASP A 155 -3.26 -2.43 13.07
CA ASP A 155 -1.88 -1.91 13.18
C ASP A 155 -0.92 -2.95 13.83
N ASN A 156 -1.19 -4.23 13.60
CA ASN A 156 -0.49 -5.36 14.21
C ASN A 156 -0.47 -5.33 15.76
N TYR A 157 -1.47 -4.69 16.40
CA TYR A 157 -1.63 -4.60 17.85
C TYR A 157 -3.07 -4.88 18.30
N ILE A 158 -3.23 -5.87 19.19
CA ILE A 158 -4.54 -6.31 19.70
C ILE A 158 -4.58 -6.00 21.20
N ASP A 159 -5.10 -4.82 21.56
CA ASP A 159 -5.01 -4.26 22.93
C ASP A 159 -5.55 -5.20 24.02
N ALA A 160 -6.72 -5.80 23.79
CA ALA A 160 -7.35 -6.67 24.78
C ALA A 160 -6.51 -7.92 25.07
N VAL A 161 -5.99 -8.56 24.02
CA VAL A 161 -5.15 -9.77 24.11
C VAL A 161 -3.79 -9.42 24.73
N ASP A 162 -3.19 -8.30 24.32
CA ASP A 162 -1.89 -7.86 24.81
C ASP A 162 -1.92 -7.54 26.33
N ARG A 163 -2.95 -6.82 26.78
CA ARG A 163 -3.15 -6.55 28.21
C ARG A 163 -3.45 -7.80 29.02
N ALA A 164 -4.20 -8.74 28.46
CA ALA A 164 -4.45 -10.02 29.12
C ALA A 164 -3.13 -10.80 29.30
N ALA A 165 -2.30 -10.85 28.28
CA ALA A 165 -0.99 -11.49 28.31
C ALA A 165 -0.02 -10.82 29.29
N GLU A 166 0.00 -9.48 29.36
CA GLU A 166 0.81 -8.72 30.31
C GLU A 166 0.39 -8.99 31.77
N ARG A 167 -0.93 -9.07 32.05
CA ARG A 167 -1.44 -9.47 33.37
C ARG A 167 -1.12 -10.93 33.70
N PHE A 168 -1.19 -11.82 32.71
CA PHE A 168 -0.89 -13.23 32.86
C PHE A 168 0.58 -13.46 33.26
N ALA A 169 1.51 -12.76 32.61
CA ALA A 169 2.94 -12.87 32.91
C ALA A 169 3.25 -12.45 34.37
N GLY A 170 2.63 -11.36 34.82
CA GLY A 170 2.88 -10.78 36.14
C GLY A 170 4.33 -10.32 36.29
N ASN A 171 4.88 -10.43 37.50
CA ASN A 171 6.26 -9.98 37.81
C ASN A 171 7.32 -11.10 37.72
N GLY A 172 6.94 -12.29 37.28
CA GLY A 172 7.82 -13.47 37.24
C GLY A 172 8.42 -13.74 35.86
N SER A 173 9.26 -14.76 35.76
CA SER A 173 9.69 -15.28 34.46
C SER A 173 8.53 -15.96 33.73
N ALA A 174 8.66 -16.10 32.41
CA ALA A 174 7.67 -16.79 31.60
C ALA A 174 7.52 -18.29 32.01
N ASP A 175 8.60 -18.94 32.46
CA ASP A 175 8.51 -20.31 33.02
C ASP A 175 7.65 -20.37 34.27
N GLN A 176 7.85 -19.43 35.20
CA GLN A 176 7.03 -19.35 36.39
C GLN A 176 5.56 -19.05 36.05
N ALA A 177 5.30 -18.25 35.00
CA ALA A 177 3.94 -18.00 34.53
C ALA A 177 3.29 -19.26 33.96
N VAL A 178 4.02 -20.03 33.14
CA VAL A 178 3.60 -21.33 32.61
C VAL A 178 3.29 -22.30 33.75
N GLU A 179 4.20 -22.47 34.70
CA GLU A 179 4.02 -23.39 35.84
C GLU A 179 2.79 -23.03 36.68
N ARG A 180 2.60 -21.74 36.99
CA ARG A 180 1.41 -21.26 37.74
C ARG A 180 0.13 -21.55 36.97
N ALA A 181 0.12 -21.28 35.66
CA ALA A 181 -1.04 -21.49 34.81
C ALA A 181 -1.38 -22.98 34.67
N CYS A 182 -0.39 -23.81 34.37
CA CYS A 182 -0.56 -25.26 34.29
C CYS A 182 -1.10 -25.83 35.61
N ARG A 183 -0.57 -25.40 36.75
CA ARG A 183 -1.09 -25.81 38.07
C ARG A 183 -2.54 -25.40 38.28
N LYS A 184 -2.91 -24.16 37.92
CA LYS A 184 -4.27 -23.64 38.06
C LYS A 184 -5.27 -24.37 37.14
N LEU A 185 -4.86 -24.70 35.92
CA LEU A 185 -5.69 -25.38 34.92
C LEU A 185 -5.70 -26.91 35.09
N GLY A 186 -4.80 -27.46 35.91
CA GLY A 186 -4.60 -28.89 36.04
C GLY A 186 -3.96 -29.52 34.80
N ILE A 187 -3.16 -28.75 34.05
CA ILE A 187 -2.45 -29.22 32.86
C ILE A 187 -1.12 -29.86 33.27
N GLN A 188 -0.89 -31.09 32.84
CA GLN A 188 0.38 -31.80 33.02
C GLN A 188 1.24 -31.63 31.78
N VAL A 189 2.39 -30.96 31.91
CA VAL A 189 3.37 -30.86 30.82
C VAL A 189 4.28 -32.08 30.84
N ARG A 190 4.44 -32.75 29.70
CA ARG A 190 5.29 -33.93 29.52
C ARG A 190 6.12 -33.82 28.24
N ASP A 191 7.26 -34.50 28.22
CA ASP A 191 8.07 -34.60 27.02
C ASP A 191 7.48 -35.63 26.06
N SER A 192 7.28 -35.21 24.81
CA SER A 192 6.87 -36.11 23.72
C SER A 192 7.99 -37.08 23.40
N LYS A 193 7.62 -38.32 23.11
CA LYS A 193 8.52 -39.35 22.55
C LYS A 193 8.45 -39.41 21.02
N ASP A 194 7.50 -38.70 20.42
CA ASP A 194 7.29 -38.64 18.98
C ASP A 194 8.15 -37.51 18.39
N GLU A 195 8.89 -37.82 17.33
CA GLU A 195 9.80 -36.89 16.65
C GLU A 195 9.06 -35.93 15.70
N GLY A 196 7.82 -36.23 15.30
CA GLY A 196 7.09 -35.47 14.28
C GLY A 196 6.31 -34.24 14.77
N GLU A 197 5.79 -34.27 16.00
CA GLU A 197 4.91 -33.21 16.52
C GLU A 197 5.59 -32.34 17.58
N ILE A 198 5.63 -31.02 17.34
CA ILE A 198 6.21 -30.05 18.29
C ILE A 198 5.36 -29.95 19.57
N ARG A 199 4.03 -30.07 19.45
CA ARG A 199 3.06 -29.90 20.53
C ARG A 199 1.82 -30.76 20.29
N ARG A 200 1.39 -31.49 21.31
CA ARG A 200 0.11 -32.21 21.31
C ARG A 200 -0.60 -32.05 22.65
N TYR A 201 -1.85 -31.63 22.64
CA TYR A 201 -2.67 -31.48 23.84
C TYR A 201 -3.83 -32.46 23.83
N ASP A 202 -4.03 -33.18 24.93
CA ASP A 202 -5.20 -34.02 25.16
C ASP A 202 -6.12 -33.35 26.20
N PRO A 203 -7.30 -32.84 25.79
CA PRO A 203 -8.23 -32.18 26.70
C PRO A 203 -8.86 -33.14 27.71
N LYS A 204 -8.92 -34.45 27.44
CA LYS A 204 -9.52 -35.43 28.36
C LYS A 204 -8.60 -35.70 29.55
N THR A 205 -7.31 -35.87 29.30
CA THR A 205 -6.31 -36.11 30.35
C THR A 205 -5.64 -34.83 30.85
N ARG A 206 -5.91 -33.69 30.19
CA ARG A 206 -5.23 -32.41 30.39
C ARG A 206 -3.71 -32.54 30.31
N THR A 207 -3.23 -33.36 29.37
CA THR A 207 -1.79 -33.58 29.19
C THR A 207 -1.30 -32.80 27.97
N LEU A 208 -0.33 -31.92 28.20
CA LEU A 208 0.40 -31.20 27.15
C LEU A 208 1.73 -31.89 26.90
N TRP A 209 1.85 -32.55 25.75
CA TRP A 209 3.08 -33.15 25.27
C TRP A 209 3.86 -32.13 24.44
N LEU A 210 5.12 -31.88 24.79
CA LEU A 210 6.02 -30.98 24.06
C LEU A 210 7.24 -31.77 23.56
N SER A 211 7.59 -31.60 22.28
CA SER A 211 8.83 -32.19 21.76
C SER A 211 10.06 -31.61 22.48
N PRO A 212 11.06 -32.43 22.83
CA PRO A 212 12.32 -31.95 23.38
C PRO A 212 13.29 -31.44 22.29
N LEU A 213 13.01 -31.67 21.01
CA LEU A 213 13.91 -31.31 19.89
C LEU A 213 14.05 -29.79 19.66
N PRO A 214 12.98 -28.97 19.71
CA PRO A 214 13.11 -27.54 19.53
C PRO A 214 13.82 -26.86 20.72
N SER A 215 14.33 -25.65 20.48
CA SER A 215 14.91 -24.81 21.54
C SER A 215 13.95 -24.59 22.70
N GLU A 216 14.48 -24.32 23.90
CA GLU A 216 13.64 -24.00 25.07
C GLU A 216 12.72 -22.81 24.83
N SER A 217 13.17 -21.79 24.10
CA SER A 217 12.33 -20.64 23.71
C SER A 217 11.12 -21.05 22.88
N THR A 218 11.28 -22.05 22.00
CA THR A 218 10.20 -22.61 21.20
C THR A 218 9.27 -23.44 22.08
N ARG A 219 9.81 -24.32 22.93
CA ARG A 219 9.01 -25.15 23.85
C ARG A 219 8.16 -24.29 24.79
N ARG A 220 8.74 -23.25 25.37
CA ARG A 220 8.04 -22.27 26.22
C ARG A 220 6.93 -21.54 25.46
N PHE A 221 7.21 -21.10 24.24
CA PHE A 221 6.20 -20.45 23.39
C PHE A 221 5.03 -21.39 23.06
N GLN A 222 5.30 -22.66 22.82
CA GLN A 222 4.27 -23.68 22.57
C GLN A 222 3.41 -23.95 23.82
N ALA A 223 4.01 -23.94 25.01
CA ALA A 223 3.27 -24.01 26.27
C ALA A 223 2.36 -22.79 26.46
N LEU A 224 2.90 -21.58 26.27
CA LEU A 224 2.13 -20.34 26.36
C LEU A 224 0.99 -20.28 25.34
N HIS A 225 1.23 -20.76 24.11
CA HIS A 225 0.20 -20.87 23.08
C HIS A 225 -0.94 -21.78 23.53
N GLN A 226 -0.63 -22.97 24.07
CA GLN A 226 -1.69 -23.86 24.56
C GLN A 226 -2.44 -23.25 25.73
N ILE A 227 -1.74 -22.61 26.67
CA ILE A 227 -2.37 -21.90 27.79
C ILE A 227 -3.31 -20.80 27.29
N ALA A 228 -2.95 -20.09 26.20
CA ALA A 228 -3.84 -19.10 25.59
C ALA A 228 -5.17 -19.73 25.15
N LEU A 229 -5.11 -20.89 24.48
CA LEU A 229 -6.29 -21.63 24.03
C LEU A 229 -7.13 -22.20 25.19
N GLU A 230 -6.52 -22.56 26.32
CA GLU A 230 -7.27 -23.14 27.44
C GLU A 230 -7.81 -22.09 28.43
N ALA A 231 -7.07 -21.01 28.66
CA ALA A 231 -7.37 -20.03 29.71
C ALA A 231 -7.96 -18.71 29.18
N HIS A 232 -7.79 -18.45 27.88
CA HIS A 232 -8.19 -17.19 27.26
C HIS A 232 -9.02 -17.40 25.98
N ASP A 233 -9.63 -18.58 25.82
CA ASP A 233 -10.44 -18.91 24.64
C ASP A 233 -11.57 -17.91 24.43
N ASP A 234 -12.34 -17.61 25.48
CA ASP A 234 -13.46 -16.66 25.41
C ASP A 234 -13.03 -15.28 24.90
N LEU A 235 -11.84 -14.82 25.31
CA LEU A 235 -11.28 -13.55 24.85
C LEU A 235 -10.85 -13.63 23.37
N ILE A 236 -10.26 -14.75 22.97
CA ILE A 236 -9.84 -14.99 21.60
C ILE A 236 -11.07 -15.07 20.69
N GLU A 237 -12.10 -15.86 21.06
CA GLU A 237 -13.36 -16.00 20.32
C GLU A 237 -14.09 -14.65 20.20
N ALA A 238 -14.19 -13.88 21.29
CA ALA A 238 -14.78 -12.53 21.23
C ALA A 238 -14.00 -11.59 20.30
N THR A 239 -12.68 -11.73 20.20
CA THR A 239 -11.86 -10.97 19.25
C THR A 239 -12.10 -11.42 17.81
N LEU A 240 -12.28 -12.72 17.57
CA LEU A 240 -12.60 -13.27 16.25
C LEU A 240 -14.00 -12.88 15.77
N ASP A 241 -14.96 -12.73 16.68
CA ASP A 241 -16.33 -12.27 16.35
C ASP A 241 -16.35 -10.83 15.81
N LEU A 242 -15.46 -9.98 16.31
CA LEU A 242 -15.30 -8.61 15.82
C LEU A 242 -14.63 -8.56 14.44
N ALA A 243 -13.85 -9.59 14.08
CA ALA A 243 -13.07 -9.64 12.84
C ALA A 243 -13.91 -9.94 11.59
N ARG A 244 -15.12 -10.49 11.74
CA ARG A 244 -16.07 -10.78 10.65
C ARG A 244 -15.46 -11.56 9.47
N PHE A 245 -14.70 -12.62 9.76
CA PHE A 245 -14.15 -13.52 8.74
C PHE A 245 -15.24 -14.12 7.85
N GLN A 246 -14.95 -14.26 6.56
CA GLN A 246 -15.87 -14.80 5.57
C GLN A 246 -15.89 -16.33 5.56
N THR A 247 -14.78 -16.95 5.98
CA THR A 247 -14.61 -18.40 6.00
C THR A 247 -14.27 -18.93 7.39
N GLU A 248 -14.81 -20.11 7.72
CA GLU A 248 -14.47 -20.82 8.96
C GLU A 248 -12.97 -21.19 9.01
N THR A 249 -12.37 -21.45 7.85
CA THR A 249 -10.93 -21.71 7.74
C THR A 249 -10.11 -20.48 8.13
N ALA A 250 -10.47 -19.27 7.65
CA ALA A 250 -9.79 -18.04 8.05
C ALA A 250 -9.93 -17.80 9.55
N ARG A 251 -11.13 -17.99 10.11
CA ARG A 251 -11.37 -17.90 11.55
C ARG A 251 -10.46 -18.83 12.35
N LYS A 252 -10.33 -20.10 11.94
CA LYS A 252 -9.43 -21.07 12.60
C LYS A 252 -7.95 -20.67 12.51
N ILE A 253 -7.50 -20.18 11.36
CA ILE A 253 -6.13 -19.69 11.19
C ILE A 253 -5.89 -18.45 12.07
N ALA A 254 -6.84 -17.52 12.11
CA ALA A 254 -6.80 -16.34 12.97
C ALA A 254 -6.75 -16.72 14.46
N LYS A 255 -7.50 -17.75 14.89
CA LYS A 255 -7.44 -18.28 16.25
C LYS A 255 -6.03 -18.71 16.64
N ILE A 256 -5.35 -19.45 15.75
CA ILE A 256 -3.94 -19.82 15.93
C ILE A 256 -3.05 -18.57 15.98
N GLY A 257 -3.30 -17.58 15.12
CA GLY A 257 -2.60 -16.30 15.10
C GLY A 257 -2.74 -15.51 16.40
N LEU A 258 -3.94 -15.43 16.97
CA LEU A 258 -4.22 -14.74 18.24
C LEU A 258 -3.60 -15.47 19.43
N ALA A 259 -3.61 -16.80 19.45
CA ALA A 259 -2.91 -17.58 20.47
C ALA A 259 -1.38 -17.39 20.38
N ASN A 260 -0.82 -17.30 19.16
CA ASN A 260 0.59 -16.94 18.96
C ASN A 260 0.88 -15.51 19.41
N TYR A 261 -0.02 -14.56 19.14
CA TYR A 261 0.11 -13.17 19.60
C TYR A 261 0.13 -13.11 21.14
N PHE A 262 -0.80 -13.81 21.80
CA PHE A 262 -0.84 -13.92 23.25
C PHE A 262 0.46 -14.53 23.79
N ALA A 263 0.95 -15.63 23.21
CA ALA A 263 2.18 -16.28 23.64
C ALA A 263 3.39 -15.35 23.55
N GLY A 264 3.51 -14.57 22.47
CA GLY A 264 4.54 -13.55 22.32
C GLY A 264 4.42 -12.42 23.35
N ALA A 265 3.21 -11.93 23.58
CA ALA A 265 2.94 -10.87 24.55
C ALA A 265 3.12 -11.33 26.02
N ALA A 266 2.90 -12.61 26.32
CA ALA A 266 3.11 -13.20 27.63
C ALA A 266 4.60 -13.48 27.89
N LEU A 267 5.32 -13.94 26.87
CA LEU A 267 6.78 -14.13 26.93
C LEU A 267 7.51 -12.79 27.06
N MET A 268 7.02 -11.76 26.37
CA MET A 268 7.58 -10.41 26.33
C MET A 268 6.51 -9.37 26.71
N PRO A 269 6.22 -9.19 28.02
CA PRO A 269 5.19 -8.28 28.51
C PRO A 269 5.42 -6.84 28.04
N TYR A 270 4.37 -6.19 27.56
CA TYR A 270 4.48 -4.96 26.76
C TYR A 270 5.35 -3.88 27.38
N ARG A 271 5.08 -3.45 28.61
CA ARG A 271 5.81 -2.35 29.25
C ARG A 271 7.26 -2.72 29.54
N THR A 272 7.48 -3.93 30.05
CA THR A 272 8.82 -4.45 30.35
C THR A 272 9.66 -4.59 29.09
N PHE A 273 9.07 -5.12 28.02
CA PHE A 273 9.72 -5.29 26.72
C PHE A 273 9.98 -3.96 26.03
N LEU A 274 9.03 -3.01 26.04
CA LEU A 274 9.23 -1.68 25.49
C LEU A 274 10.37 -0.92 26.21
N ALA A 275 10.42 -0.99 27.54
CA ALA A 275 11.49 -0.39 28.32
C ALA A 275 12.85 -1.01 27.96
N ALA A 276 12.91 -2.35 27.88
CA ALA A 276 14.12 -3.05 27.48
C ALA A 276 14.55 -2.70 26.05
N ALA A 277 13.62 -2.63 25.09
CA ALA A 277 13.91 -2.27 23.71
C ALA A 277 14.46 -0.84 23.59
N ARG A 278 13.96 0.10 24.41
CA ARG A 278 14.51 1.47 24.46
C ARG A 278 15.92 1.50 25.04
N ASP A 279 16.15 0.78 26.13
CA ASP A 279 17.44 0.70 26.82
C ASP A 279 18.53 0.06 25.95
N THR A 280 18.19 -1.02 25.24
CA THR A 280 19.12 -1.73 24.36
C THR A 280 19.17 -1.18 22.94
N ARG A 281 18.44 -0.09 22.64
CA ARG A 281 18.29 0.47 21.28
C ARG A 281 17.85 -0.58 20.25
N CYS A 282 16.92 -1.43 20.63
CA CYS A 282 16.35 -2.53 19.83
C CYS A 282 17.37 -3.58 19.38
N ASP A 283 18.50 -3.74 20.10
CA ASP A 283 19.45 -4.85 19.89
C ASP A 283 18.74 -6.20 20.10
N LEU A 284 18.58 -6.96 19.01
CA LEU A 284 17.80 -8.20 18.99
C LEU A 284 18.41 -9.30 19.85
N ASP A 285 19.74 -9.43 19.87
CA ASP A 285 20.44 -10.45 20.64
C ASP A 285 20.32 -10.19 22.14
N ARG A 286 20.50 -8.93 22.56
CA ARG A 286 20.30 -8.54 23.96
C ARG A 286 18.87 -8.79 24.43
N LEU A 287 17.89 -8.49 23.58
CA LEU A 287 16.48 -8.73 23.88
C LEU A 287 16.18 -10.24 23.94
N ALA A 288 16.69 -11.02 22.99
CA ALA A 288 16.53 -12.48 22.95
C ALA A 288 17.08 -13.12 24.23
N GLN A 289 18.30 -12.74 24.64
CA GLN A 289 18.92 -13.21 25.87
C GLN A 289 18.12 -12.81 27.11
N ARG A 290 17.67 -11.55 27.19
CA ARG A 290 16.95 -11.03 28.37
C ARG A 290 15.59 -11.71 28.59
N PHE A 291 14.87 -12.04 27.52
CA PHE A 291 13.52 -12.62 27.60
C PHE A 291 13.49 -14.14 27.36
N GLY A 292 14.63 -14.77 27.09
CA GLY A 292 14.69 -16.20 26.76
C GLY A 292 13.87 -16.54 25.51
N ALA A 293 13.89 -15.64 24.52
CA ALA A 293 13.13 -15.71 23.27
C ALA A 293 14.07 -15.93 22.08
N SER A 294 13.55 -16.44 20.96
CA SER A 294 14.30 -16.48 19.69
C SER A 294 14.34 -15.10 19.01
N LEU A 295 15.28 -14.91 18.09
CA LEU A 295 15.37 -13.67 17.30
C LEU A 295 14.07 -13.40 16.51
N GLU A 296 13.44 -14.43 15.94
CA GLU A 296 12.16 -14.28 15.25
C GLU A 296 11.06 -13.80 16.20
N GLN A 297 10.99 -14.35 17.42
CA GLN A 297 10.01 -13.95 18.43
C GLN A 297 10.22 -12.49 18.83
N VAL A 298 11.46 -12.07 19.06
CA VAL A 298 11.80 -10.67 19.40
C VAL A 298 11.44 -9.73 18.25
N ALA A 299 11.84 -10.05 17.02
CA ALA A 299 11.54 -9.23 15.84
C ALA A 299 10.03 -9.12 15.60
N HIS A 300 9.28 -10.22 15.77
CA HIS A 300 7.83 -10.21 15.71
C HIS A 300 7.25 -9.31 16.81
N ARG A 301 7.70 -9.42 18.07
CA ARG A 301 7.21 -8.59 19.17
C ARG A 301 7.47 -7.10 18.96
N LEU A 302 8.64 -6.72 18.45
CA LEU A 302 8.95 -5.32 18.10
C LEU A 302 7.95 -4.73 17.11
N SER A 303 7.49 -5.52 16.13
CA SER A 303 6.47 -5.10 15.15
C SER A 303 5.06 -4.89 15.72
N THR A 304 4.83 -5.24 16.99
CA THR A 304 3.52 -5.14 17.66
C THR A 304 3.42 -4.00 18.67
N LEU A 305 4.48 -3.18 18.85
CA LEU A 305 4.54 -2.15 19.89
C LEU A 305 3.74 -0.87 19.55
N GLN A 306 2.43 -1.00 19.32
CA GLN A 306 1.53 0.09 18.90
C GLN A 306 0.47 0.50 19.94
N ARG A 307 0.64 0.13 21.22
CA ARG A 307 -0.27 0.54 22.31
C ARG A 307 -0.39 2.07 22.39
N PRO A 308 -1.61 2.63 22.34
CA PRO A 308 -1.82 4.07 22.53
C PRO A 308 -1.21 4.57 23.85
N GLY A 309 -0.49 5.69 23.78
CA GLY A 309 0.24 6.27 24.92
C GLY A 309 1.58 5.61 25.25
N ALA A 310 1.93 4.48 24.62
CA ALA A 310 3.19 3.77 24.85
C ALA A 310 3.72 3.12 23.55
N LYS A 311 3.74 3.87 22.45
CA LYS A 311 4.24 3.37 21.16
C LYS A 311 5.75 3.15 21.17
N GLY A 312 6.19 2.06 20.52
CA GLY A 312 7.58 1.80 20.16
C GLY A 312 7.91 2.36 18.77
N VAL A 313 9.08 2.00 18.25
CA VAL A 313 9.45 2.28 16.86
C VAL A 313 8.53 1.45 15.93
N PRO A 314 7.91 2.05 14.90
CA PRO A 314 7.11 1.30 13.94
C PRO A 314 8.04 0.44 13.07
N PHE A 315 7.93 -0.88 13.19
CA PHE A 315 8.70 -1.83 12.41
C PHE A 315 7.86 -2.49 11.33
N PHE A 316 8.53 -2.79 10.22
CA PHE A 316 8.07 -3.73 9.22
C PHE A 316 8.79 -5.06 9.42
N PHE A 317 8.02 -6.14 9.55
CA PHE A 317 8.55 -7.48 9.74
C PHE A 317 8.32 -8.32 8.48
N VAL A 318 9.38 -8.96 7.99
CA VAL A 318 9.33 -9.91 6.88
C VAL A 318 10.10 -11.16 7.24
N ARG A 319 9.53 -12.32 6.90
CA ARG A 319 10.25 -13.59 6.85
C ARG A 319 10.32 -14.06 5.42
N VAL A 320 11.54 -14.30 4.94
CA VAL A 320 11.82 -14.74 3.57
C VAL A 320 12.53 -16.09 3.64
N ASP A 321 12.16 -17.03 2.77
CA ASP A 321 12.92 -18.26 2.60
C ASP A 321 14.15 -18.05 1.67
N GLN A 322 14.95 -19.10 1.46
CA GLN A 322 16.12 -19.03 0.58
C GLN A 322 15.77 -18.82 -0.90
N ALA A 323 14.53 -19.12 -1.30
CA ALA A 323 14.04 -18.93 -2.66
C ALA A 323 13.49 -17.50 -2.91
N GLY A 324 13.46 -16.65 -1.89
CA GLY A 324 12.90 -15.30 -1.98
C GLY A 324 11.39 -15.24 -1.71
N THR A 325 10.76 -16.35 -1.33
CA THR A 325 9.33 -16.37 -0.99
C THR A 325 9.10 -15.69 0.35
N ILE A 326 8.24 -14.67 0.37
CA ILE A 326 7.80 -14.05 1.62
C ILE A 326 6.78 -14.95 2.29
N THR A 327 7.15 -15.53 3.43
CA THR A 327 6.30 -16.47 4.19
C THR A 327 5.55 -15.80 5.35
N LYS A 328 5.93 -14.57 5.71
CA LYS A 328 5.26 -13.76 6.74
C LYS A 328 5.54 -12.27 6.54
N ARG A 329 4.52 -11.43 6.65
CA ARG A 329 4.61 -9.97 6.55
C ARG A 329 3.72 -9.32 7.60
N HIS A 330 4.27 -8.41 8.39
CA HIS A 330 3.51 -7.56 9.31
C HIS A 330 4.01 -6.12 9.22
N SER A 331 3.10 -5.15 9.35
CA SER A 331 3.43 -3.73 9.35
C SER A 331 2.74 -3.01 10.49
N ALA A 332 3.47 -2.10 11.13
CA ALA A 332 2.94 -1.18 12.15
C ALA A 332 2.38 0.13 11.55
N THR A 333 2.48 0.33 10.23
CA THR A 333 1.94 1.49 9.50
C THR A 333 1.45 1.09 8.09
N PRO A 334 0.47 1.81 7.51
CA PRO A 334 0.18 1.75 6.08
C PRO A 334 1.42 2.20 5.29
N LEU A 335 1.71 1.53 4.17
CA LEU A 335 2.74 1.97 3.21
C LEU A 335 2.10 2.85 2.15
#